data_AF-A0A0D2LM32-F1
#
_entry.id   AF-A0A0D2LM32-F1
#
_cell.length_a   1.000
_cell.length_b   1.000
_cell.length_c   1.000
_cell.angle_alpha   90.00
_cell.angle_beta   90.00
_cell.angle_gamma   90.00
#
_symmetry.space_group_name_H-M   'P 1'
#
loop_
_entity.id
_entity.type
_entity.pdbx_description
1 polymer ?
#
loop_
_entity_poly.entity_id
_entity_poly.type
_entity_poly.pdbx_seq_one_letter_code
_entity_poly.pdbx_strand_id
1 'polypeptide(L)'
;MKQRPSRVTCDTLAYLAELKRTAKPYSYRYVGALVGDFHRTLCYGGIWLYPPDSKAPSGKARLLYEVAPMSLIAEQAGGLACVGPKADQRVLDIVPKKVHEKSPLFVGSASEVKKLQAFLAQRKG
;
A
#
# COMPACT_ATOMS: atom_id res chain seq x y z
N MET A 1 -1.29 -14.95 -9.34
CA MET A 1 -0.59 -14.23 -10.43
C MET A 1 0.56 -13.43 -9.83
N LYS A 2 1.83 -13.85 -9.99
CA LYS A 2 2.98 -13.05 -9.52
C LYS A 2 2.89 -11.67 -10.16
N GLN A 3 2.80 -10.59 -9.38
CA GLN A 3 2.98 -9.25 -9.96
C GLN A 3 4.38 -9.24 -10.58
N ARG A 4 4.45 -9.07 -11.92
CA ARG A 4 5.73 -9.10 -12.63
C ARG A 4 6.57 -7.91 -12.15
N PRO A 5 7.85 -8.11 -11.78
CA PRO A 5 8.72 -7.04 -11.27
C PRO A 5 8.82 -5.83 -12.19
N SER A 6 8.64 -5.99 -13.50
CA SER A 6 8.82 -4.92 -14.50
C SER A 6 7.77 -3.80 -14.51
N ARG A 7 6.85 -3.74 -13.53
CA ARG A 7 5.72 -2.80 -13.56
C ARG A 7 5.60 -1.92 -12.32
N VAL A 8 6.10 -2.33 -11.17
CA VAL A 8 5.96 -1.55 -9.92
C VAL A 8 7.00 -0.42 -9.89
N THR A 9 6.67 0.75 -9.32
CA THR A 9 7.64 1.84 -9.10
C THR A 9 8.93 1.32 -8.45
N CYS A 10 10.09 1.82 -8.93
CA CYS A 10 11.42 1.38 -8.50
C CYS A 10 11.56 1.26 -6.97
N ASP A 11 11.00 2.23 -6.23
CA ASP A 11 11.16 2.30 -4.78
C ASP A 11 10.36 1.25 -4.01
N THR A 12 9.16 0.88 -4.47
CA THR A 12 8.40 -0.20 -3.82
C THR A 12 9.09 -1.55 -4.03
N LEU A 13 9.70 -1.79 -5.20
CA LEU A 13 10.51 -3.00 -5.43
C LEU A 13 11.75 -3.02 -4.54
N ALA A 14 12.40 -1.87 -4.37
CA ALA A 14 13.53 -1.75 -3.46
C ALA A 14 13.12 -2.02 -2.02
N TYR A 15 11.95 -1.54 -1.59
CA TYR A 15 11.41 -1.86 -0.26
C TYR A 15 11.14 -3.35 -0.09
N LEU A 16 10.54 -4.01 -1.09
CA LEU A 16 10.33 -5.46 -1.05
C LEU A 16 11.66 -6.25 -0.99
N ALA A 17 12.72 -5.74 -1.61
CA ALA A 17 14.05 -6.32 -1.52
C ALA A 17 14.64 -6.14 -0.10
N GLU A 18 14.45 -4.97 0.50
CA GLU A 18 14.86 -4.69 1.89
C GLU A 18 14.18 -5.64 2.89
N LEU A 19 12.87 -5.85 2.76
CA LEU A 19 12.10 -6.77 3.63
C LEU A 19 12.58 -8.23 3.56
N LYS A 20 13.27 -8.63 2.49
CA LYS A 20 13.86 -9.97 2.36
C LYS A 20 15.22 -10.09 3.02
N ARG A 21 15.91 -8.97 3.27
CA ARG A 21 17.27 -8.91 3.83
C ARG A 21 17.31 -8.71 5.34
N THR A 22 16.17 -8.42 5.97
CA THR A 22 16.07 -8.28 7.43
C THR A 22 16.42 -9.59 8.15
N ALA A 23 16.86 -9.51 9.41
CA ALA A 23 17.18 -10.68 10.24
C ALA A 23 16.02 -11.69 10.37
N LYS A 24 14.77 -11.22 10.30
CA LYS A 24 13.56 -12.06 10.18
C LYS A 24 12.82 -11.72 8.88
N PRO A 25 13.17 -12.36 7.75
CA PRO A 25 12.60 -12.04 6.45
C PRO A 25 11.08 -12.16 6.40
N TYR A 26 10.44 -11.26 5.66
CA TYR A 26 8.98 -11.26 5.51
C TYR A 26 8.54 -12.36 4.55
N SER A 27 7.45 -13.06 4.90
CA SER A 27 6.78 -13.95 3.96
C SER A 27 5.91 -13.16 3.00
N TYR A 28 6.09 -13.34 1.69
CA TYR A 28 5.26 -12.72 0.66
C TYR A 28 3.94 -13.49 0.46
N ARG A 29 2.82 -12.78 0.34
CA ARG A 29 1.50 -13.31 0.00
C ARG A 29 0.77 -12.35 -0.94
N TYR A 30 0.14 -12.89 -1.98
CA TYR A 30 -0.67 -12.13 -2.93
C TYR A 30 -1.77 -13.02 -3.50
N VAL A 31 -2.98 -12.87 -2.99
CA VAL A 31 -4.18 -13.59 -3.45
C VAL A 31 -4.65 -13.00 -4.77
N GLY A 32 -4.55 -11.67 -4.94
CA GLY A 32 -5.00 -10.96 -6.13
C GLY A 32 -6.45 -10.50 -6.05
N ALA A 33 -7.05 -10.56 -4.86
CA ALA A 33 -8.35 -9.98 -4.54
C ALA A 33 -8.16 -9.01 -3.38
N LEU A 34 -8.47 -7.72 -3.59
CA LEU A 34 -8.24 -6.64 -2.63
C LEU A 34 -8.79 -6.99 -1.25
N VAL A 35 -10.04 -7.44 -1.17
CA VAL A 35 -10.69 -7.80 0.11
C VAL A 35 -9.97 -8.97 0.80
N GLY A 36 -9.58 -10.01 0.06
CA GLY A 36 -8.90 -11.18 0.64
C GLY A 36 -7.49 -10.87 1.14
N ASP A 37 -6.74 -10.03 0.41
CA ASP A 37 -5.41 -9.59 0.84
C ASP A 37 -5.49 -8.59 2.01
N PHE A 38 -6.45 -7.68 2.00
CA PHE A 38 -6.70 -6.75 3.10
C PHE A 38 -7.13 -7.48 4.38
N HIS A 39 -8.11 -8.39 4.30
CA HIS A 39 -8.62 -9.11 5.46
C HIS A 39 -7.53 -9.91 6.17
N ARG A 40 -6.64 -10.56 5.40
CA ARG A 40 -5.47 -11.24 5.98
C ARG A 40 -4.53 -10.26 6.70
N THR A 41 -4.30 -9.09 6.11
CA THR A 41 -3.45 -8.03 6.71
C THR A 41 -4.08 -7.51 8.01
N LEU A 42 -5.41 -7.42 8.06
CA LEU A 42 -6.16 -7.03 9.26
C LEU A 42 -6.01 -8.08 10.38
N CYS A 43 -6.15 -9.37 10.07
CA CYS A 43 -6.11 -10.43 11.07
C CYS A 43 -4.70 -10.81 11.55
N TYR A 44 -3.71 -10.80 10.65
CA TYR A 44 -2.35 -11.29 10.94
C TYR A 44 -1.31 -10.17 11.05
N GLY A 45 -1.72 -8.92 10.83
CA GLY A 45 -0.81 -7.80 10.70
C GLY A 45 0.03 -7.85 9.42
N GLY A 46 1.02 -6.97 9.35
CA GLY A 46 1.85 -6.78 8.17
C GLY A 46 1.41 -5.57 7.35
N ILE A 47 1.78 -5.56 6.08
CA ILE A 47 1.48 -4.47 5.14
C ILE A 47 1.04 -5.02 3.78
N TRP A 48 0.02 -4.38 3.21
CA TRP A 48 -0.42 -4.58 1.84
C TRP A 48 -0.12 -3.33 1.01
N LEU A 49 0.49 -3.56 -0.16
CA LEU A 49 0.97 -2.51 -1.04
C LEU A 49 0.27 -2.63 -2.40
N TYR A 50 -0.36 -1.54 -2.83
CA TYR A 50 -0.90 -1.38 -4.18
C TYR A 50 -0.38 -0.08 -4.79
N PRO A 51 0.93 -0.04 -5.11
CA PRO A 51 1.61 1.14 -5.64
C PRO A 51 1.12 1.48 -7.06
N PRO A 52 1.39 2.70 -7.55
CA PRO A 52 1.21 3.01 -8.95
C PRO A 52 2.15 2.18 -9.85
N ASP A 53 1.81 2.10 -11.13
CA ASP A 53 2.68 1.52 -12.16
C ASP A 53 2.75 2.40 -13.41
N SER A 54 3.63 2.06 -14.35
CA SER A 54 3.83 2.83 -15.58
C SER A 54 2.58 2.97 -16.47
N LYS A 55 1.59 2.09 -16.32
CA LYS A 55 0.31 2.15 -17.06
C LYS A 55 -0.82 2.79 -16.24
N ALA A 56 -0.64 2.90 -14.94
CA ALA A 56 -1.58 3.42 -13.97
C ALA A 56 -0.83 4.29 -12.95
N PRO A 57 -0.36 5.49 -13.37
CA PRO A 57 0.46 6.36 -12.52
C PRO A 57 -0.31 6.89 -11.30
N SER A 58 -1.64 6.95 -11.37
CA SER A 58 -2.52 7.28 -10.24
C SER A 58 -2.99 6.04 -9.45
N GLY A 59 -2.41 4.86 -9.69
CA GLY A 59 -2.90 3.60 -9.13
C GLY A 59 -4.08 3.00 -9.89
N LYS A 60 -4.52 1.82 -9.44
CA LYS A 60 -5.51 0.99 -10.14
C LYS A 60 -6.87 0.89 -9.45
N ALA A 61 -6.87 0.90 -8.11
CA ALA A 61 -8.08 0.80 -7.31
C ALA A 61 -8.80 2.14 -7.24
N ARG A 62 -10.13 2.14 -7.08
CA ARG A 62 -10.94 3.35 -7.00
C ARG A 62 -11.01 3.87 -5.59
N LEU A 63 -10.81 5.18 -5.46
CA LEU A 63 -10.73 5.86 -4.18
C LEU A 63 -11.99 5.62 -3.34
N LEU A 64 -13.17 5.93 -3.88
CA LEU A 64 -14.40 5.96 -3.10
C LEU A 64 -14.89 4.59 -2.60
N TYR A 65 -14.74 3.53 -3.40
CA TYR A 65 -15.40 2.24 -3.14
C TYR A 65 -14.44 1.05 -3.09
N GLU A 66 -13.14 1.28 -3.19
CA GLU A 66 -12.12 0.24 -2.94
C GLU A 66 -11.11 0.72 -1.89
N VAL A 67 -10.54 1.91 -2.05
CA VAL A 67 -9.43 2.39 -1.21
C VAL A 67 -9.93 2.97 0.11
N ALA A 68 -10.87 3.93 0.07
CA ALA A 68 -11.40 4.60 1.25
C ALA A 68 -12.08 3.65 2.24
N PRO A 69 -12.92 2.67 1.82
CA PRO A 69 -13.53 1.73 2.75
C PRO A 69 -12.51 0.85 3.49
N MET A 70 -11.49 0.33 2.79
CA MET A 70 -10.42 -0.44 3.44
C MET A 70 -9.59 0.42 4.39
N SER A 71 -9.38 1.68 4.02
CA SER A 71 -8.62 2.64 4.83
C SER A 71 -9.35 2.98 6.12
N LEU A 72 -10.67 3.20 6.05
CA LEU A 72 -11.50 3.39 7.23
C LEU A 72 -11.39 2.20 8.19
N ILE A 73 -11.54 0.97 7.69
CA ILE A 73 -11.46 -0.23 8.53
C ILE A 73 -10.06 -0.37 9.14
N ALA A 74 -8.99 -0.15 8.37
CA ALA A 74 -7.63 -0.23 8.90
C ALA A 74 -7.38 0.79 10.01
N GLU A 75 -7.77 2.05 9.81
CA GLU A 75 -7.58 3.11 10.81
C GLU A 75 -8.40 2.84 12.07
N GLN A 76 -9.64 2.36 11.95
CA GLN A 76 -10.46 1.95 13.11
C GLN A 76 -9.86 0.75 13.86
N ALA A 77 -9.10 -0.11 13.18
CA ALA A 77 -8.36 -1.21 13.81
C ALA A 77 -6.99 -0.80 14.37
N GLY A 78 -6.66 0.50 14.41
CA GLY A 78 -5.38 1.02 14.88
C GLY A 78 -4.22 0.87 13.88
N GLY A 79 -4.54 0.52 12.62
CA GLY A 79 -3.61 0.52 11.50
C GLY A 79 -3.41 1.89 10.88
N LEU A 80 -2.73 1.92 9.74
CA LEU A 80 -2.57 3.11 8.90
C LEU A 80 -2.89 2.77 7.44
N ALA A 81 -3.43 3.76 6.73
CA ALA A 81 -3.70 3.68 5.30
C ALA A 81 -3.31 5.00 4.62
N CYS A 82 -2.28 4.94 3.79
CA CYS A 82 -1.66 6.13 3.20
C CYS A 82 -1.44 5.99 1.69
N VAL A 83 -1.19 7.13 1.05
CA VAL A 83 -0.94 7.29 -0.39
C VAL A 83 0.20 8.27 -0.64
N GLY A 84 0.50 8.50 -1.92
CA GLY A 84 1.51 9.45 -2.36
C GLY A 84 2.90 8.82 -2.48
N PRO A 85 3.87 9.54 -3.08
CA PRO A 85 5.22 9.02 -3.33
C PRO A 85 5.97 8.60 -2.07
N LYS A 86 5.63 9.20 -0.92
CA LYS A 86 6.23 8.90 0.39
C LYS A 86 5.32 8.10 1.31
N ALA A 87 4.15 7.69 0.83
CA ALA A 87 3.13 7.01 1.63
C ALA A 87 2.76 7.78 2.92
N ASP A 88 2.75 9.11 2.88
CA ASP A 88 2.62 10.01 4.03
C ASP A 88 1.25 10.71 4.12
N GLN A 89 0.55 10.86 2.98
CA GLN A 89 -0.81 11.39 2.96
C GLN A 89 -1.81 10.29 3.36
N ARG A 90 -2.64 10.53 4.37
CA ARG A 90 -3.73 9.61 4.76
C ARG A 90 -4.79 9.55 3.67
N VAL A 91 -5.31 8.35 3.41
CA VAL A 91 -6.37 8.15 2.40
C VAL A 91 -7.62 8.95 2.75
N LEU A 92 -8.02 8.93 4.03
CA LEU A 92 -9.28 9.53 4.46
C LEU A 92 -9.28 11.06 4.45
N ASP A 93 -8.12 11.69 4.28
CA ASP A 93 -7.98 13.14 4.15
C ASP A 93 -8.06 13.60 2.67
N ILE A 94 -8.18 12.67 1.72
CA ILE A 94 -8.29 12.99 0.29
C ILE A 94 -9.72 13.44 -0.03
N VAL A 95 -9.85 14.64 -0.59
CA VAL A 95 -11.11 15.11 -1.19
C VAL A 95 -11.18 14.59 -2.65
N PRO A 96 -12.10 13.66 -2.97
CA PRO A 96 -12.21 13.09 -4.31
C PRO A 96 -12.70 14.13 -5.31
N LYS A 97 -12.10 14.15 -6.51
CA LYS A 97 -12.50 15.03 -7.63
C LYS A 97 -13.49 14.35 -8.57
N LYS A 98 -13.52 13.01 -8.59
CA LYS A 98 -14.38 12.19 -9.47
C LYS A 98 -14.84 10.92 -8.78
N VAL A 99 -16.03 10.43 -9.14
CA VAL A 99 -16.60 9.20 -8.55
C VAL A 99 -15.74 7.96 -8.82
N HIS A 100 -15.10 7.89 -9.99
CA HIS A 100 -14.22 6.77 -10.38
C HIS A 100 -12.73 7.12 -10.31
N GLU A 101 -12.36 8.10 -9.49
CA GLU A 101 -10.95 8.45 -9.26
C GLU A 101 -10.17 7.23 -8.77
N LYS A 102 -8.98 7.02 -9.34
CA LYS A 102 -8.09 5.92 -8.94
C LYS A 102 -7.04 6.43 -7.97
N SER A 103 -6.62 5.55 -7.07
CA SER A 103 -5.61 5.83 -6.07
C SER A 103 -4.69 4.62 -5.87
N PRO A 104 -3.41 4.82 -5.53
CA PRO A 104 -2.63 3.77 -4.87
C PRO A 104 -3.16 3.52 -3.46
N LEU A 105 -2.68 2.45 -2.81
CA LEU A 105 -2.97 2.17 -1.40
C LEU A 105 -1.79 1.50 -0.72
N PHE A 106 -1.36 2.04 0.41
CA PHE A 106 -0.42 1.41 1.33
C PHE A 106 -1.10 1.27 2.69
N VAL A 107 -1.43 0.05 3.11
CA VAL A 107 -2.29 -0.17 4.27
C VAL A 107 -1.85 -1.37 5.11
N GLY A 108 -1.97 -1.26 6.42
CA GLY A 108 -1.69 -2.37 7.34
C GLY A 108 -1.42 -1.91 8.76
N SER A 109 -0.62 -2.68 9.50
CA SER A 109 -0.19 -2.31 10.85
C SER A 109 0.53 -0.96 10.83
N ALA A 110 0.24 -0.09 11.81
CA ALA A 110 0.81 1.26 11.84
C ALA A 110 2.34 1.26 11.84
N SER A 111 2.97 0.32 12.56
CA SER A 111 4.42 0.15 12.57
C SER A 111 5.00 -0.21 11.20
N GLU A 112 4.31 -1.02 10.41
CA GLU A 112 4.76 -1.46 9.09
C GLU A 112 4.62 -0.36 8.04
N VAL A 113 3.53 0.42 8.09
CA VAL A 113 3.37 1.58 7.22
C VAL A 113 4.41 2.66 7.54
N LYS A 114 4.72 2.88 8.82
CA LYS A 114 5.79 3.81 9.22
C LYS A 114 7.18 3.37 8.77
N LYS A 115 7.48 2.07 8.75
CA LYS A 115 8.73 1.54 8.17
C LYS A 115 8.82 1.85 6.67
N LEU A 116 7.71 1.68 5.93
CA LEU A 116 7.64 2.06 4.52
C LEU A 116 7.90 3.57 4.35
N GLN A 117 7.22 4.41 5.12
CA GLN A 117 7.39 5.87 5.09
C GLN A 117 8.86 6.27 5.34
N ALA A 118 9.48 5.71 6.38
CA ALA A 118 10.88 5.97 6.72
C ALA A 118 11.83 5.55 5.59
N PHE A 119 11.59 4.40 4.96
CA PHE A 119 12.36 3.94 3.81
C PHE A 119 12.21 4.89 2.61
N LEU A 120 10.98 5.31 2.30
CA LEU A 120 10.70 6.20 1.17
C LEU A 120 11.23 7.62 1.41
N ALA A 121 11.23 8.12 2.65
CA ALA A 121 11.75 9.44 2.99
C ALA A 121 13.24 9.62 2.63
N GLN A 122 14.02 8.54 2.66
CA GLN A 122 15.45 8.55 2.34
C GLN A 122 15.74 8.56 0.83
N ARG A 123 14.72 8.38 -0.01
CA ARG A 123 14.87 8.30 -1.47
C ARG A 123 14.55 9.64 -2.13
N LYS A 124 15.29 10.01 -3.17
CA LYS A 124 14.91 11.14 -4.03
C LYS A 124 13.75 10.67 -4.92
N GLY A 125 12.65 11.42 -4.88
CA GLY A 125 11.42 11.11 -5.63
C GLY A 125 11.59 11.21 -7.14
#